data_AF-A0A841IV57-F1
#
_entry.id   AF-A0A841IV57-F1
#
_cell.length_a   1.000
_cell.length_b   1.000
_cell.length_c   1.000
_cell.angle_alpha   90.00
_cell.angle_beta   90.00
_cell.angle_gamma   90.00
#
_symmetry.space_group_name_H-M   'P 1'
#
loop_
_entity.id
_entity.type
_entity.pdbx_description
1 polymer ?
#
loop_
_entity_poly.entity_id
_entity_poly.type
_entity_poly.pdbx_seq_one_letter_code
_entity_poly.pdbx_strand_id
1 'polypeptide(L)'
;MNPQHEPAGLDESTVEHLAATLRRRRIELADAAGVRIGQGQVVHGLTTHMWAGVPVPAVQCHAAVDPLRLTPSAGPVTCRRCLGRGRQEQTQVPGQTALEM
;
A
#
# COMPACT_ATOMS: atom_id res chain seq x y z
N MET A 1 -26.73 25.52 20.26
CA MET A 1 -25.38 25.92 19.80
C MET A 1 -24.50 24.70 19.95
N ASN A 2 -24.09 24.09 18.83
CA ASN A 2 -23.24 22.90 18.85
C ASN A 2 -21.78 23.39 18.82
N PRO A 3 -20.90 22.97 19.76
CA PRO A 3 -19.52 23.41 19.75
C PRO A 3 -18.84 22.88 18.49
N GLN A 4 -18.24 23.79 17.74
CA GLN A 4 -17.43 23.49 16.57
C GLN A 4 -16.25 22.62 17.04
N HIS A 5 -16.17 21.39 16.55
CA HIS A 5 -14.98 20.56 16.73
C HIS A 5 -13.93 21.07 15.75
N GLU A 6 -13.15 22.07 16.16
CA GLU A 6 -11.96 22.50 15.42
C GLU A 6 -10.96 21.33 15.42
N PRO A 7 -10.56 20.78 14.25
CA PRO A 7 -9.54 19.76 14.23
C PRO A 7 -8.26 20.41 14.76
N ALA A 8 -7.74 19.90 15.89
CA ALA A 8 -6.43 20.26 16.36
C ALA A 8 -5.44 20.04 15.20
N GLY A 9 -4.93 21.13 14.63
CA GLY A 9 -3.99 21.07 13.52
C GLY A 9 -2.77 20.27 13.98
N LEU A 10 -2.45 19.20 13.23
CA LEU A 10 -1.17 18.53 13.41
C LEU A 10 -0.08 19.54 13.09
N ASP A 11 0.88 19.70 14.00
CA ASP A 11 2.02 20.57 13.73
C ASP A 11 2.88 20.00 12.58
N GLU A 12 3.64 20.89 11.93
CA GLU A 12 4.49 20.54 10.79
C GLU A 12 5.51 19.45 11.13
N SER A 13 6.05 19.47 12.36
CA SER A 13 7.02 18.48 12.83
C SER A 13 6.43 17.07 12.92
N THR A 14 5.16 16.95 13.29
CA THR A 14 4.41 15.69 13.36
C THR A 14 4.20 15.12 11.96
N VAL A 15 3.89 15.97 10.99
CA VAL A 15 3.74 15.58 9.58
C VAL A 15 5.07 15.09 9.00
N GLU A 16 6.16 15.83 9.24
CA GLU A 16 7.50 15.43 8.82
C GLU A 16 7.94 14.11 9.45
N HIS A 17 7.68 13.94 10.74
CA HIS A 17 8.00 12.70 11.45
C HIS A 17 7.24 11.50 10.87
N LEU A 18 5.95 11.66 10.58
CA LEU A 18 5.15 10.63 9.93
C LEU A 18 5.71 10.29 8.54
N ALA A 19 6.00 11.31 7.72
CA ALA A 19 6.58 11.11 6.39
C ALA A 19 7.92 10.37 6.45
N ALA A 20 8.80 10.72 7.40
CA ALA A 20 10.07 10.03 7.62
C ALA A 20 9.87 8.57 8.05
N THR A 21 8.89 8.29 8.90
CA THR A 21 8.55 6.92 9.32
C THR A 21 8.02 6.10 8.15
N LEU A 22 7.17 6.66 7.31
CA LEU A 22 6.65 5.99 6.11
C LEU A 22 7.75 5.70 5.08
N ARG A 23 8.68 6.63 4.88
CA ARG A 23 9.86 6.43 4.00
C ARG A 23 10.74 5.29 4.51
N ARG A 24 11.04 5.27 5.81
CA ARG A 24 11.79 4.16 6.44
C ARG A 24 11.07 2.83 6.25
N ARG A 25 9.77 2.80 6.51
CA ARG A 25 8.97 1.58 6.34
C ARG A 25 8.99 1.05 4.90
N ARG A 26 8.98 1.94 3.91
CA ARG A 26 9.11 1.55 2.50
C ARG A 26 10.46 0.88 2.22
N ILE A 27 11.55 1.43 2.74
CA ILE A 27 12.91 0.89 2.55
C ILE A 27 13.01 -0.50 3.17
N GLU A 28 12.50 -0.68 4.40
CA GLU A 28 12.50 -1.98 5.10
C GLU A 28 11.76 -3.09 4.33
N LEU A 29 10.75 -2.73 3.53
CA LEU A 29 9.93 -3.67 2.78
C LEU A 29 10.41 -3.84 1.33
N ALA A 30 11.36 -3.04 0.85
CA ALA A 30 11.74 -3.00 -0.57
C ALA A 30 12.24 -4.34 -1.12
N ASP A 31 12.98 -5.10 -0.29
CA ASP A 31 13.55 -6.40 -0.67
C ASP A 31 12.64 -7.59 -0.33
N ALA A 32 11.41 -7.35 0.15
CA ALA A 32 10.50 -8.41 0.53
C ALA A 32 9.85 -9.07 -0.70
N ALA A 33 9.87 -10.41 -0.76
CA ALA A 33 9.17 -11.19 -1.78
C ALA A 33 7.63 -11.02 -1.72
N GLY A 34 7.13 -10.67 -0.53
CA GLY A 34 5.75 -10.27 -0.30
C GLY A 34 5.58 -9.77 1.13
N VAL A 35 4.35 -9.42 1.50
CA VAL A 35 4.03 -8.91 2.84
C VAL A 35 2.81 -9.58 3.45
N ARG A 36 2.80 -9.73 4.77
CA ARG A 36 1.64 -10.15 5.56
C ARG A 36 1.01 -8.93 6.21
N ILE A 37 -0.31 -8.96 6.42
CA ILE A 37 -1.04 -7.90 7.13
C ILE A 37 -1.20 -8.32 8.60
N GLY A 38 -0.60 -7.57 9.51
CA GLY A 38 -0.55 -7.91 10.93
C GLY A 38 0.04 -9.30 11.17
N GLN A 39 -0.64 -10.11 11.99
CA GLN A 39 -0.25 -11.49 12.30
C GLN A 39 -0.84 -12.55 11.34
N GLY A 40 -1.40 -12.12 10.20
CA GLY A 40 -1.96 -13.02 9.20
C GLY A 40 -0.92 -13.96 8.57
N GLN A 41 -1.39 -15.03 7.96
CA GLN A 41 -0.57 -16.02 7.23
C GLN A 41 -0.61 -15.82 5.70
N VAL A 42 -1.57 -15.03 5.21
CA VAL A 42 -1.70 -14.74 3.78
C VAL A 42 -0.62 -13.74 3.36
N VAL A 43 0.12 -14.08 2.31
CA VAL A 43 1.16 -13.23 1.74
C VAL A 43 0.56 -12.49 0.55
N HIS A 44 0.70 -11.17 0.57
CA HIS A 44 0.23 -10.25 -0.45
C HIS A 44 1.41 -9.73 -1.27
N GLY A 45 1.15 -9.42 -2.54
CA GLY A 45 2.12 -8.69 -3.36
C GLY A 45 2.27 -7.27 -2.84
N LEU A 46 3.52 -6.81 -2.72
CA LEU A 46 3.86 -5.45 -2.34
C LEU A 46 3.79 -4.53 -3.57
N THR A 47 3.33 -3.30 -3.35
CA THR A 47 3.36 -2.20 -4.32
C THR A 47 3.60 -0.88 -3.57
N THR A 48 3.74 0.22 -4.31
CA THR A 48 3.79 1.58 -3.75
C THR A 48 2.54 2.34 -4.16
N HIS A 49 1.96 3.09 -3.23
CA HIS A 49 0.84 4.00 -3.47
C HIS A 49 1.21 5.41 -3.00
N MET A 50 0.66 6.45 -3.62
CA MET A 50 0.87 7.84 -3.20
C MET A 50 -0.20 8.25 -2.19
N TRP A 51 0.20 8.64 -0.99
CA TRP A 51 -0.71 9.16 0.04
C TRP A 51 -0.27 10.55 0.47
N ALA A 52 -1.10 11.57 0.20
CA ALA A 52 -0.81 12.98 0.50
C ALA A 52 0.60 13.42 0.01
N GLY A 53 1.00 12.99 -1.19
CA GLY A 53 2.32 13.29 -1.76
C GLY A 53 3.48 12.43 -1.25
N VAL A 54 3.23 11.49 -0.33
CA VAL A 54 4.23 10.56 0.21
C VAL A 54 4.06 9.18 -0.41
N PRO A 55 5.11 8.58 -1.00
CA PRO A 55 5.06 7.19 -1.45
C PRO A 55 5.06 6.24 -0.24
N VAL A 56 4.00 5.45 -0.10
CA VAL A 56 3.81 4.50 1.00
C VAL A 56 3.75 3.06 0.47
N PRO A 57 4.24 2.07 1.24
CA PRO A 57 4.09 0.67 0.87
C PRO A 57 2.61 0.27 0.99
N ALA A 58 2.12 -0.49 0.02
CA ALA A 58 0.75 -0.95 -0.04
C ALA A 58 0.68 -2.39 -0.55
N VAL A 59 -0.44 -3.07 -0.32
CA VAL A 59 -0.71 -4.37 -0.94
C VAL A 59 -1.42 -4.18 -2.27
N GLN A 60 -1.04 -4.94 -3.30
CA GLN A 60 -1.63 -4.85 -4.66
C GLN A 60 -3.15 -5.04 -4.68
N CYS A 61 -3.70 -5.76 -3.72
CA CYS A 61 -5.14 -6.00 -3.60
C CYS A 61 -5.89 -4.93 -2.82
N HIS A 62 -5.20 -3.91 -2.29
CA HIS A 62 -5.73 -2.83 -1.45
C HIS A 62 -6.47 -3.31 -0.18
N ALA A 63 -6.18 -4.51 0.31
CA ALA A 63 -6.81 -5.07 1.52
C ALA A 63 -6.31 -4.43 2.84
N ALA A 64 -5.19 -3.70 2.81
CA ALA A 64 -4.68 -2.93 3.94
C ALA A 64 -4.47 -1.47 3.51
N VAL A 65 -4.95 -0.56 4.36
CA VAL A 65 -4.81 0.89 4.18
C VAL A 65 -3.67 1.44 5.04
N ASP A 66 -3.36 0.78 6.16
CA ASP A 66 -2.27 1.17 7.06
C ASP A 66 -0.94 0.47 6.68
N PRO A 67 0.05 1.20 6.15
CA PRO A 67 1.36 0.66 5.78
C PRO A 67 2.16 0.12 6.97
N LEU A 68 1.90 0.61 8.19
CA LEU A 68 2.63 0.19 9.39
C LEU A 68 2.24 -1.22 9.85
N ARG A 69 1.11 -1.75 9.36
CA ARG A 69 0.68 -3.13 9.64
C ARG A 69 1.31 -4.17 8.71
N LEU A 70 2.03 -3.76 7.67
CA LEU A 70 2.63 -4.68 6.72
C LEU A 70 3.91 -5.28 7.31
N THR A 71 4.04 -6.60 7.32
CA THR A 71 5.24 -7.30 7.81
C THR A 71 5.90 -8.03 6.64
N PRO A 72 7.23 -7.98 6.47
CA PRO A 72 7.90 -8.67 5.36
C PRO A 72 7.69 -10.19 5.45
N SER A 73 7.66 -10.83 4.28
CA SER A 73 7.60 -12.28 4.12
C SER A 73 8.60 -12.71 3.04
N ALA A 74 9.38 -13.74 3.35
CA ALA A 74 10.26 -14.41 2.39
C ALA A 74 9.51 -15.41 1.48
N GLY A 75 8.30 -15.82 1.87
CA GLY A 75 7.47 -16.73 1.08
C GLY A 75 6.76 -16.04 -0.10
N PRO A 76 6.32 -16.79 -1.12
CA PRO A 76 5.64 -16.25 -2.29
C PRO A 76 4.25 -15.71 -1.96
N VAL A 77 3.71 -14.87 -2.85
CA VAL A 77 2.34 -14.33 -2.74
C VAL A 77 1.31 -15.47 -2.75
N THR A 78 0.47 -15.54 -1.71
CA THR A 78 -0.62 -16.52 -1.58
C THR A 78 -2.02 -15.89 -1.66
N CYS A 79 -2.12 -14.56 -1.63
CA CYS A 79 -3.37 -13.84 -1.76
C CYS A 79 -3.98 -14.04 -3.16
N ARG A 80 -5.16 -14.66 -3.23
CA ARG A 80 -5.87 -14.93 -4.50
C ARG A 80 -6.13 -13.67 -5.33
N ARG A 81 -6.42 -12.53 -4.68
CA ARG A 81 -6.65 -11.25 -5.39
C ARG A 81 -5.36 -10.70 -6.00
N CYS A 82 -4.23 -10.80 -5.30
CA CYS A 82 -2.92 -10.39 -5.84
C CYS A 82 -2.52 -11.29 -7.02
N LEU A 83 -2.70 -12.60 -6.87
CA LEU A 83 -2.43 -13.56 -7.95
C LEU A 83 -3.32 -13.34 -9.19
N GLY A 84 -4.58 -12.94 -8.97
CA GLY A 84 -5.51 -12.60 -10.06
C GLY A 84 -5.14 -11.32 -10.80
N ARG A 85 -4.68 -10.28 -10.09
CA ARG A 85 -4.30 -8.99 -10.71
C ARG A 85 -3.10 -9.11 -11.66
N GLY A 86 -2.08 -9.88 -11.30
CA GLY A 86 -0.94 -10.11 -12.20
C GLY A 86 -1.32 -10.77 -13.53
N ARG A 87 -2.46 -11.47 -13.60
CA ARG A 87 -3.00 -12.04 -14.86
C ARG A 87 -3.79 -11.02 -15.68
N GLN A 88 -4.38 -10.00 -15.04
CA GLN A 88 -5.20 -9.00 -15.73
C GLN A 88 -4.36 -7.96 -16.46
N GLU A 89 -3.21 -7.54 -15.92
CA GLU A 89 -2.28 -6.65 -16.65
C GLU A 89 -1.77 -7.27 -17.96
N GLN A 90 -1.85 -8.59 -18.12
CA GLN A 90 -1.37 -9.30 -19.31
C GLN A 90 -2.48 -9.68 -20.30
N THR A 91 -3.76 -9.47 -19.96
CA THR A 91 -4.88 -9.89 -20.80
C THR A 91 -5.59 -8.68 -21.37
N GLN A 92 -5.06 -8.13 -22.48
CA GLN A 92 -5.85 -7.24 -23.32
C GLN A 92 -6.98 -8.06 -23.96
N VAL A 93 -8.22 -7.70 -23.65
CA VAL A 93 -9.39 -8.37 -24.23
C VAL A 93 -9.48 -7.98 -25.71
N PRO A 94 -9.62 -8.94 -26.65
CA PRO A 94 -9.82 -8.64 -28.06
C PRO A 94 -10.99 -7.67 -28.26
N GLY A 95 -10.73 -6.52 -28.90
CA GLY A 95 -11.73 -5.47 -29.15
C GLY A 95 -11.71 -4.29 -28.17
N GLN A 96 -10.88 -4.31 -27.12
CA GLN A 96 -10.66 -3.11 -26.30
C GLN A 96 -9.63 -2.18 -26.94
N THR A 97 -10.02 -0.92 -27.16
CA THR A 97 -9.13 0.16 -27.56
C THR A 97 -8.22 0.49 -26.39
N ALA A 98 -6.90 0.42 -26.59
CA ALA A 98 -5.95 0.94 -25.63
C ALA A 98 -6.14 2.46 -25.55
N LEU A 99 -6.27 3.00 -24.34
CA LEU A 99 -6.27 4.44 -24.15
C LEU A 99 -4.79 4.88 -24.19
N GLU A 100 -4.39 5.47 -25.29
CA GLU A 100 -3.05 6.08 -25.41
C GLU A 100 -3.02 7.33 -24.51
N MET A 101 -2.02 7.41 -23.62
CA MET A 101 -1.70 8.60 -22.83
C MET A 101 -0.54 9.34 -23.47
#